data_AF-A0A932JHA7-F1
#
_entry.id   AF-A0A932JHA7-F1
#
_cell.length_a   1.000
_cell.length_b   1.000
_cell.length_c   1.000
_cell.angle_alpha   90.00
_cell.angle_beta   90.00
_cell.angle_gamma   90.00
#
_symmetry.space_group_name_H-M   'P 1'
#
loop_
_entity.id
_entity.type
_entity.pdbx_description
1 polymer ?
#
loop_
_entity_poly.entity_id
_entity_poly.type
_entity_poly.pdbx_seq_one_letter_code
_entity_poly.pdbx_strand_id
1 'polypeptide(L)'
;MANQEEMIENNNEVGVAEELNYDGSNTTSSLQRNIKLILIGLGVVVVAITAIIFYNKSKETKEQEASVALSRVMVFIESGDNDKAFNGDPQKLVRGTPIVGLKTIVDEYGGTRNGEVAAVYAGNALLAKKKYAEAEEYFSKGLGSESKEVTVASNAGLAVCKESKNEYSGAAEQYEKAASMSNQPSVIGKYKLYAAMNYEKANNKEKSEKLYREIIQGESAEFVAEAKSGLTRLGMIIE
;
A
#
# COMPACT_ATOMS: atom_id res chain seq x y z
N MET A 1 27.09 20.19 92.61
CA MET A 1 27.39 21.35 91.74
C MET A 1 27.93 20.80 90.43
N ALA A 2 27.47 21.36 89.33
CA ALA A 2 27.58 20.87 87.95
C ALA A 2 29.01 20.85 87.37
N ASN A 3 29.27 19.97 86.39
CA ASN A 3 29.53 20.36 84.99
C ASN A 3 29.79 19.16 84.06
N GLN A 4 29.35 19.30 82.80
CA GLN A 4 29.54 18.44 81.62
C GLN A 4 30.90 18.68 80.93
N GLU A 5 31.33 17.72 80.09
CA GLU A 5 31.72 17.80 78.65
C GLU A 5 32.64 16.60 78.26
N GLU A 6 32.17 15.67 77.40
CA GLU A 6 32.57 15.42 75.98
C GLU A 6 33.98 14.78 75.81
N MET A 7 34.35 13.84 74.92
CA MET A 7 33.84 12.99 73.81
C MET A 7 34.91 11.84 73.64
N ILE A 8 34.80 10.70 72.94
CA ILE A 8 34.84 10.45 71.47
C ILE A 8 34.82 8.91 71.24
N GLU A 9 34.25 8.50 70.11
CA GLU A 9 34.05 7.18 69.48
C GLU A 9 35.23 6.21 69.29
N ASN A 10 34.97 4.97 69.72
CA ASN A 10 34.94 3.67 69.03
C ASN A 10 35.90 3.32 67.84
N ASN A 11 36.93 2.55 68.21
CA ASN A 11 37.52 1.31 67.64
C ASN A 11 37.64 1.08 66.12
N ASN A 12 38.91 0.99 65.73
CA ASN A 12 39.45 0.46 64.47
C ASN A 12 40.23 -0.84 64.76
N GLU A 13 40.20 -1.80 63.80
CA GLU A 13 41.35 -2.63 63.36
C GLU A 13 41.85 -3.80 64.28
N VAL A 14 42.29 -5.02 63.87
CA VAL A 14 42.62 -5.77 62.61
C VAL A 14 42.72 -7.29 62.93
N GLY A 15 42.51 -8.17 61.93
CA GLY A 15 43.33 -9.39 61.68
C GLY A 15 42.70 -10.73 62.10
N VAL A 16 42.69 -11.81 61.29
CA VAL A 16 43.68 -12.30 60.31
C VAL A 16 42.99 -13.06 59.17
N ALA A 17 43.61 -12.94 57.98
CA ALA A 17 43.20 -13.43 56.67
C ALA A 17 43.37 -14.95 56.45
N GLU A 18 42.52 -15.51 55.59
CA GLU A 18 42.80 -16.73 54.83
C GLU A 18 42.74 -16.36 53.33
N GLU A 19 43.89 -16.41 52.66
CA GLU A 19 44.02 -16.13 51.22
C GLU A 19 43.34 -17.24 50.40
N LEU A 20 42.23 -16.92 49.75
CA LEU A 20 41.77 -17.66 48.56
C LEU A 20 42.42 -17.04 47.33
N ASN A 21 43.52 -17.66 46.90
CA ASN A 21 44.24 -17.31 45.69
C ASN A 21 43.40 -17.71 44.45
N TYR A 22 42.64 -16.76 43.90
CA TYR A 22 41.96 -16.90 42.60
C TYR A 22 42.91 -16.46 41.49
N ASP A 23 43.55 -17.43 40.83
CA ASP A 23 44.26 -17.19 39.57
C ASP A 23 43.25 -16.83 38.46
N GLY A 24 43.04 -15.52 38.29
CA GLY A 24 42.18 -14.92 37.26
C GLY A 24 42.89 -14.61 35.94
N SER A 25 44.06 -15.20 35.67
CA SER A 25 44.85 -14.82 34.49
C SER A 25 44.36 -15.42 33.16
N ASN A 26 43.54 -16.48 33.18
CA ASN A 26 43.04 -17.15 31.97
C ASN A 26 41.52 -17.01 31.71
N THR A 27 40.74 -16.45 32.64
CA THR A 27 39.28 -16.23 32.49
C THR A 27 38.91 -14.80 32.05
N THR A 28 39.82 -13.85 32.15
CA THR A 28 39.56 -12.42 31.87
C THR A 28 39.50 -12.11 30.37
N SER A 29 40.25 -12.81 29.53
CA SER A 29 40.34 -12.51 28.09
C SER A 29 39.13 -13.03 27.28
N SER A 30 38.52 -14.15 27.69
CA SER A 30 37.36 -14.76 27.05
C SER A 30 36.03 -14.12 27.50
N LEU A 31 35.90 -13.76 28.79
CA LEU A 31 34.76 -13.01 29.30
C LEU A 31 34.67 -11.61 28.69
N GLN A 32 35.78 -10.86 28.62
CA GLN A 32 35.79 -9.53 28.01
C GLN A 32 35.48 -9.56 26.51
N ARG A 33 35.88 -10.61 25.79
CA ARG A 33 35.58 -10.77 24.36
C ARG A 33 34.09 -11.04 24.13
N ASN A 34 33.48 -11.88 24.95
CA ASN A 34 32.04 -12.16 24.89
C ASN A 34 31.20 -10.95 25.29
N ILE A 35 31.63 -10.20 26.33
CA ILE A 35 30.99 -8.93 26.72
C ILE A 35 31.08 -7.90 25.59
N LYS A 36 32.24 -7.75 24.92
CA LYS A 36 32.37 -6.86 23.75
C LYS A 36 31.45 -7.26 22.59
N LEU A 37 31.33 -8.55 22.29
CA LEU A 37 30.42 -9.05 21.26
C LEU A 37 28.94 -8.83 21.63
N ILE A 38 28.56 -9.03 22.89
CA ILE A 38 27.21 -8.75 23.40
C ILE A 38 26.90 -7.26 23.30
N LEU A 39 27.84 -6.37 23.64
CA LEU A 39 27.67 -4.92 23.54
C LEU A 39 27.56 -4.44 22.09
N ILE A 40 28.35 -5.01 21.16
CA ILE A 40 28.22 -4.73 19.73
C ILE A 40 26.86 -5.21 19.22
N GLY A 41 26.44 -6.43 19.58
CA GLY A 41 25.13 -6.97 19.21
C GLY A 41 23.98 -6.09 19.72
N LEU A 42 24.06 -5.64 20.97
CA LEU A 42 23.09 -4.71 21.56
C LEU A 42 23.06 -3.37 20.82
N GLY A 43 24.23 -2.81 20.49
CA GLY A 43 24.34 -1.58 19.70
C GLY A 43 23.67 -1.71 18.32
N VAL A 44 23.88 -2.82 17.63
CA VAL A 44 23.23 -3.12 16.33
C VAL A 44 21.71 -3.18 16.49
N VAL A 45 21.20 -3.84 17.53
CA VAL A 45 19.76 -3.92 17.80
C VAL A 45 19.16 -2.54 18.07
N VAL A 46 19.81 -1.70 18.87
CA VAL A 46 19.34 -0.34 19.16
C VAL A 46 19.30 0.52 17.90
N VAL A 47 20.35 0.45 17.06
CA VAL A 47 20.39 1.15 15.76
C VAL A 47 19.29 0.65 14.83
N ALA A 48 19.05 -0.67 14.79
CA ALA A 48 17.98 -1.24 13.98
C ALA A 48 16.59 -0.76 14.45
N ILE A 49 16.32 -0.76 15.76
CA ILE A 49 15.05 -0.27 16.33
C ILE A 49 14.87 1.22 16.05
N THR A 50 15.90 2.05 16.24
CA THR A 50 15.80 3.49 15.94
C THR A 50 15.61 3.76 14.46
N ALA A 51 16.28 3.00 13.58
CA ALA A 51 16.06 3.09 12.14
C ALA A 51 14.61 2.73 11.76
N ILE A 52 14.03 1.67 12.37
CA ILE A 52 12.63 1.28 12.15
C ILE A 52 11.67 2.37 12.62
N ILE A 53 11.88 2.94 13.82
CA ILE A 53 11.02 4.01 14.34
C ILE A 53 11.10 5.26 13.45
N PHE A 54 12.31 5.67 13.06
CA PHE A 54 12.50 6.83 12.18
C PHE A 54 11.86 6.61 10.81
N TYR A 55 12.02 5.43 10.23
CA TYR A 55 11.39 5.03 8.97
C TYR A 55 9.87 5.08 9.07
N ASN A 56 9.28 4.50 10.13
CA ASN A 56 7.84 4.49 10.33
C ASN A 56 7.27 5.91 10.51
N LYS A 57 7.95 6.77 11.27
CA LYS A 57 7.55 8.17 11.47
C LYS A 57 7.65 9.00 10.19
N SER A 58 8.66 8.73 9.36
CA SER A 58 8.80 9.34 8.03
C SER A 58 7.66 8.93 7.10
N LYS A 59 7.30 7.63 7.07
CA LYS A 59 6.16 7.11 6.29
C LYS A 59 4.85 7.74 6.73
N GLU A 60 4.60 7.86 8.04
CA GLU A 60 3.40 8.48 8.58
C GLU A 60 3.30 9.97 8.21
N THR A 61 4.40 10.72 8.27
CA THR A 61 4.42 12.13 7.88
C THR A 61 4.10 12.28 6.39
N LYS A 62 4.72 11.46 5.53
CA LYS A 62 4.43 11.44 4.09
C LYS A 62 2.97 11.07 3.80
N GLU A 63 2.40 10.12 4.53
CA GLU A 63 1.00 9.74 4.41
C GLU A 63 0.05 10.91 4.75
N GLN A 64 0.35 11.65 5.82
CA GLN A 64 -0.44 12.82 6.22
C GLN A 64 -0.36 13.93 5.18
N GLU A 65 0.84 14.21 4.66
CA GLU A 65 1.03 15.20 3.58
C GLU A 65 0.31 14.78 2.30
N ALA A 66 0.42 13.49 1.92
CA ALA A 66 -0.27 12.93 0.77
C ALA A 66 -1.80 13.04 0.91
N SER A 67 -2.34 12.75 2.10
CA SER A 67 -3.76 12.91 2.42
C SER A 67 -4.23 14.36 2.25
N VAL A 68 -3.44 15.32 2.77
CA VAL A 68 -3.74 16.75 2.61
C VAL A 68 -3.67 17.19 1.15
N ALA A 69 -2.66 16.75 0.40
CA ALA A 69 -2.54 17.08 -1.02
C ALA A 69 -3.69 16.47 -1.84
N LEU A 70 -4.02 15.20 -1.61
CA LEU A 70 -5.11 14.50 -2.29
C LEU A 70 -6.47 15.14 -2.01
N SER A 71 -6.76 15.47 -0.75
CA SER A 71 -8.02 16.13 -0.38
C SER A 71 -8.20 17.49 -1.08
N ARG A 72 -7.11 18.23 -1.31
CA ARG A 72 -7.16 19.52 -2.00
C ARG A 72 -7.38 19.38 -3.50
N VAL A 73 -6.78 18.38 -4.15
CA VAL A 73 -6.95 18.17 -5.59
C VAL A 73 -8.31 17.56 -5.95
N MET A 74 -9.01 16.95 -4.98
CA MET A 74 -10.30 16.28 -5.18
C MET A 74 -11.36 17.18 -5.82
N VAL A 75 -11.33 18.50 -5.58
CA VAL A 75 -12.23 19.47 -6.22
C VAL A 75 -12.13 19.46 -7.76
N PHE A 76 -10.95 19.18 -8.33
CA PHE A 76 -10.77 19.08 -9.78
C PHE A 76 -11.23 17.71 -10.32
N ILE A 77 -11.06 16.66 -9.52
CA ILE A 77 -11.56 15.32 -9.84
C ILE A 77 -13.09 15.32 -9.89
N GLU A 78 -13.73 15.87 -8.86
CA GLU A 78 -15.19 15.93 -8.72
C GLU A 78 -15.84 16.82 -9.77
N SER A 79 -15.15 17.88 -10.22
CA SER A 79 -15.62 18.74 -11.31
C SER A 79 -15.33 18.19 -12.71
N GLY A 80 -14.58 17.08 -12.81
CA GLY A 80 -14.18 16.49 -14.09
C GLY A 80 -13.12 17.28 -14.85
N ASP A 81 -12.45 18.25 -14.21
CA ASP A 81 -11.33 18.99 -14.78
C ASP A 81 -10.07 18.12 -14.73
N ASN A 82 -9.95 17.21 -15.69
CA ASN A 82 -8.86 16.24 -15.75
C ASN A 82 -7.48 16.91 -15.91
N ASP A 83 -7.41 18.09 -16.52
CA ASP A 83 -6.15 18.82 -16.69
C ASP A 83 -5.64 19.39 -15.37
N LYS A 84 -6.52 20.05 -14.61
CA LYS A 84 -6.17 20.55 -13.28
C LYS A 84 -6.05 19.44 -12.24
N ALA A 85 -6.83 18.37 -12.36
CA ALA A 85 -6.66 17.20 -11.50
C ALA A 85 -5.27 16.59 -11.69
N PHE A 86 -4.82 16.42 -12.93
CA PHE A 86 -3.54 15.81 -13.21
C PHE A 86 -2.34 16.72 -12.88
N ASN A 87 -2.40 18.01 -13.27
CA ASN A 87 -1.27 18.95 -13.16
C ASN A 87 -1.32 19.86 -11.93
N GLY A 88 -2.48 19.99 -11.27
CA GLY A 88 -2.73 20.96 -10.22
C GLY A 88 -3.16 22.32 -10.78
N ASP A 89 -3.28 23.29 -9.87
CA ASP A 89 -3.57 24.68 -10.22
C ASP A 89 -2.71 25.61 -9.36
N PRO A 90 -1.63 26.20 -9.93
CA PRO A 90 -0.73 27.06 -9.18
C PRO A 90 -1.38 28.37 -8.71
N GLN A 91 -2.51 28.77 -9.32
CA GLN A 91 -3.22 30.00 -8.99
C GLN A 91 -4.25 29.79 -7.86
N LYS A 92 -4.71 28.55 -7.67
CA LYS A 92 -5.67 28.23 -6.60
C LYS A 92 -4.93 27.88 -5.32
N LEU A 93 -5.05 28.75 -4.31
CA LEU A 93 -4.40 28.59 -3.02
C LEU A 93 -5.37 28.03 -1.96
N VAL A 94 -4.90 27.03 -1.22
CA VAL A 94 -5.55 26.54 0.01
C VAL A 94 -4.58 26.79 1.16
N ARG A 95 -4.98 27.64 2.11
CA ARG A 95 -4.12 28.06 3.24
C ARG A 95 -2.76 28.61 2.80
N GLY A 96 -2.74 29.39 1.72
CA GLY A 96 -1.51 30.01 1.19
C GLY A 96 -0.61 29.10 0.35
N THR A 97 -0.95 27.82 0.21
CA THR A 97 -0.21 26.86 -0.62
C THR A 97 -0.98 26.50 -1.89
N PRO A 98 -0.33 26.44 -3.07
CA PRO A 98 -0.99 26.00 -4.29
C PRO A 98 -1.52 24.57 -4.23
N ILE A 99 -2.54 24.27 -5.04
CA ILE A 99 -3.01 22.89 -5.20
C ILE A 99 -2.09 22.16 -6.17
N VAL A 100 -1.38 21.15 -5.68
CA VAL A 100 -0.56 20.26 -6.50
C VAL A 100 -1.43 19.22 -7.21
N GLY A 101 -0.98 18.76 -8.38
CA GLY A 101 -1.69 17.76 -9.18
C GLY A 101 -1.43 16.33 -8.75
N LEU A 102 -2.27 15.42 -9.23
CA LEU A 102 -2.14 13.98 -9.03
C LEU A 102 -0.77 13.44 -9.46
N LYS A 103 -0.19 13.97 -10.54
CA LYS A 103 1.16 13.59 -10.96
C LYS A 103 2.18 13.85 -9.85
N THR A 104 2.19 15.07 -9.30
CA THR A 104 3.11 15.44 -8.23
C THR A 104 2.87 14.61 -6.97
N ILE A 105 1.61 14.34 -6.62
CA ILE A 105 1.29 13.51 -5.45
C ILE A 105 1.87 12.10 -5.62
N VAL A 106 1.74 11.51 -6.80
CA VAL A 106 2.30 10.18 -7.10
C VAL A 106 3.83 10.19 -7.06
N ASP A 107 4.46 11.22 -7.62
CA ASP A 107 5.92 11.30 -7.71
C ASP A 107 6.57 11.50 -6.32
N GLU A 108 5.97 12.32 -5.45
CA GLU A 108 6.51 12.65 -4.11
C GLU A 108 6.11 11.63 -3.03
N TYR A 109 4.89 11.08 -3.14
CA TYR A 109 4.26 10.26 -2.11
C TYR A 109 3.94 8.83 -2.56
N GLY A 110 4.48 8.36 -3.68
CA GLY A 110 4.38 6.96 -4.11
C GLY A 110 4.81 5.99 -3.00
N GLY A 111 4.05 4.91 -2.81
CA GLY A 111 4.24 3.92 -1.73
C GLY A 111 3.61 4.31 -0.39
N THR A 112 2.92 5.45 -0.33
CA THR A 112 1.94 5.77 0.72
C THR A 112 0.54 5.37 0.25
N ARG A 113 -0.40 5.13 1.17
CA ARG A 113 -1.78 4.77 0.84
C ARG A 113 -2.42 5.86 -0.02
N ASN A 114 -2.32 7.13 0.38
CA ASN A 114 -2.89 8.24 -0.42
C ASN A 114 -2.12 8.51 -1.73
N GLY A 115 -0.82 8.21 -1.80
CA GLY A 115 -0.06 8.26 -3.05
C GLY A 115 -0.51 7.21 -4.07
N GLU A 116 -0.86 6.01 -3.61
CA GLU A 116 -1.39 4.93 -4.47
C GLU A 116 -2.83 5.21 -4.91
N VAL A 117 -3.66 5.80 -4.03
CA VAL A 117 -4.98 6.32 -4.42
C VAL A 117 -4.83 7.41 -5.49
N ALA A 118 -3.87 8.33 -5.32
CA ALA A 118 -3.59 9.36 -6.32
C ALA A 118 -3.14 8.75 -7.66
N ALA A 119 -2.44 7.61 -7.64
CA ALA A 119 -2.05 6.92 -8.87
C ALA A 119 -3.27 6.41 -9.65
N VAL A 120 -4.27 5.83 -8.98
CA VAL A 120 -5.52 5.41 -9.61
C VAL A 120 -6.26 6.61 -10.21
N TYR A 121 -6.38 7.72 -9.48
CA TYR A 121 -7.01 8.94 -10.01
C TYR A 121 -6.23 9.54 -11.18
N ALA A 122 -4.90 9.52 -11.15
CA ALA A 122 -4.06 9.98 -12.25
C ALA A 122 -4.30 9.13 -13.51
N GLY A 123 -4.34 7.80 -13.35
CA GLY A 123 -4.71 6.88 -14.43
C GLY A 123 -6.07 7.20 -15.01
N ASN A 124 -7.09 7.42 -14.18
CA ASN A 124 -8.44 7.79 -14.62
C ASN A 124 -8.47 9.13 -15.38
N ALA A 125 -7.76 10.15 -14.90
CA ALA A 125 -7.66 11.44 -15.59
C ALA A 125 -7.01 11.29 -16.97
N LEU A 126 -6.01 10.41 -17.11
CA LEU A 126 -5.36 10.10 -18.37
C LEU A 126 -6.26 9.26 -19.30
N LEU A 127 -7.04 8.32 -18.76
CA LEU A 127 -8.05 7.57 -19.52
C LEU A 127 -9.11 8.51 -20.11
N ALA A 128 -9.60 9.49 -19.34
CA ALA A 128 -10.56 10.49 -19.82
C ALA A 128 -9.98 11.32 -20.99
N LYS A 129 -8.66 11.47 -21.03
CA LYS A 129 -7.90 12.13 -22.11
C LYS A 129 -7.42 11.17 -23.21
N LYS A 130 -7.82 9.90 -23.17
CA LYS A 130 -7.40 8.83 -24.11
C LYS A 130 -5.88 8.59 -24.15
N LYS A 131 -5.16 8.96 -23.09
CA LYS A 131 -3.71 8.77 -22.93
C LYS A 131 -3.44 7.40 -22.29
N TYR A 132 -3.80 6.34 -22.99
CA TYR A 132 -3.83 4.97 -22.43
C TYR A 132 -2.45 4.44 -22.01
N ALA A 133 -1.39 4.75 -22.76
CA ALA A 133 -0.03 4.32 -22.41
C ALA A 133 0.47 4.97 -21.11
N GLU A 134 0.26 6.29 -20.95
CA GLU A 134 0.56 6.99 -19.71
C GLU A 134 -0.32 6.47 -18.56
N ALA A 135 -1.60 6.20 -18.81
CA ALA A 135 -2.52 5.69 -17.79
C ALA A 135 -2.07 4.33 -17.22
N GLU A 136 -1.55 3.44 -18.09
CA GLU A 136 -1.05 2.12 -17.70
C GLU A 136 0.10 2.21 -16.67
N GLU A 137 0.98 3.20 -16.80
CA GLU A 137 2.07 3.44 -15.83
C GLU A 137 1.51 3.79 -14.44
N TYR A 138 0.49 4.64 -14.39
CA TYR A 138 -0.12 5.05 -13.12
C TYR A 138 -0.93 3.93 -12.46
N PHE A 139 -1.73 3.17 -13.22
CA PHE A 139 -2.43 2.01 -12.64
C PHE A 139 -1.46 0.93 -12.15
N SER A 140 -0.33 0.73 -12.85
CA SER A 140 0.70 -0.21 -12.42
C SER A 140 1.30 0.17 -11.06
N LYS A 141 1.47 1.47 -10.77
CA LYS A 141 1.89 1.96 -9.44
C LYS A 141 0.88 1.63 -8.34
N GLY A 142 -0.42 1.63 -8.66
CA GLY A 142 -1.48 1.28 -7.70
C GLY A 142 -1.58 -0.21 -7.37
N LEU A 143 -0.98 -1.11 -8.18
CA LEU A 143 -0.97 -2.56 -7.89
C LEU A 143 -0.17 -2.93 -6.63
N GLY A 144 0.76 -2.07 -6.20
CA GLY A 144 1.55 -2.29 -4.99
C GLY A 144 0.80 -2.02 -3.68
N SER A 145 -0.46 -1.56 -3.77
CA SER A 145 -1.19 -1.07 -2.60
C SER A 145 -1.61 -2.17 -1.63
N GLU A 146 -1.54 -1.86 -0.34
CA GLU A 146 -2.16 -2.65 0.72
C GLU A 146 -3.69 -2.56 0.69
N SER A 147 -4.27 -1.54 0.03
CA SER A 147 -5.72 -1.41 -0.16
C SER A 147 -6.21 -2.31 -1.29
N LYS A 148 -7.15 -3.21 -0.95
CA LYS A 148 -7.86 -4.02 -1.92
C LYS A 148 -8.63 -3.17 -2.93
N GLU A 149 -9.22 -2.06 -2.48
CA GLU A 149 -9.97 -1.15 -3.34
C GLU A 149 -9.07 -0.52 -4.41
N VAL A 150 -7.88 -0.07 -4.02
CA VAL A 150 -6.89 0.53 -4.93
C VAL A 150 -6.38 -0.51 -5.92
N THR A 151 -6.05 -1.71 -5.45
CA THR A 151 -5.58 -2.80 -6.33
C THR A 151 -6.66 -3.29 -7.29
N VAL A 152 -7.92 -3.41 -6.86
CA VAL A 152 -9.07 -3.70 -7.71
C VAL A 152 -9.24 -2.64 -8.80
N ALA A 153 -9.24 -1.36 -8.41
CA ALA A 153 -9.36 -0.25 -9.36
C ALA A 153 -8.19 -0.20 -10.35
N SER A 154 -6.97 -0.50 -9.89
CA SER A 154 -5.77 -0.56 -10.71
C SER A 154 -5.85 -1.67 -11.76
N ASN A 155 -6.23 -2.90 -11.37
CA ASN A 155 -6.43 -4.00 -12.32
C ASN A 155 -7.51 -3.64 -13.36
N ALA A 156 -8.63 -3.05 -12.93
CA ALA A 156 -9.68 -2.61 -13.86
C ALA A 156 -9.18 -1.51 -14.82
N GLY A 157 -8.42 -0.54 -14.34
CA GLY A 157 -7.81 0.50 -15.18
C GLY A 157 -6.83 -0.06 -16.21
N LEU A 158 -6.00 -1.03 -15.80
CA LEU A 158 -5.11 -1.76 -16.72
C LEU A 158 -5.88 -2.55 -17.77
N ALA A 159 -7.01 -3.15 -17.40
CA ALA A 159 -7.89 -3.82 -18.33
C ALA A 159 -8.40 -2.86 -19.41
N VAL A 160 -8.88 -1.66 -19.02
CA VAL A 160 -9.29 -0.61 -19.97
C VAL A 160 -8.14 -0.18 -20.89
N CYS A 161 -6.92 -0.04 -20.36
CA CYS A 161 -5.75 0.27 -21.17
C CYS A 161 -5.48 -0.84 -22.21
N LYS A 162 -5.62 -2.11 -21.82
CA LYS A 162 -5.48 -3.25 -22.73
C LYS A 162 -6.58 -3.32 -23.79
N GLU A 163 -7.82 -3.03 -23.41
CA GLU A 163 -8.95 -2.92 -24.36
C GLU A 163 -8.66 -1.89 -25.45
N SER A 164 -8.06 -0.74 -25.09
CA SER A 164 -7.69 0.30 -26.07
C SER A 164 -6.66 -0.16 -27.10
N LYS A 165 -5.89 -1.20 -26.78
CA LYS A 165 -4.89 -1.83 -27.65
C LYS A 165 -5.43 -3.07 -28.37
N ASN A 166 -6.72 -3.40 -28.21
CA ASN A 166 -7.35 -4.65 -28.65
C ASN A 166 -6.73 -5.93 -28.06
N GLU A 167 -6.03 -5.82 -26.91
CA GLU A 167 -5.47 -6.96 -26.18
C GLU A 167 -6.54 -7.63 -25.32
N TYR A 168 -7.62 -8.12 -25.94
CA TYR A 168 -8.83 -8.54 -25.22
C TYR A 168 -8.61 -9.71 -24.24
N SER A 169 -7.76 -10.69 -24.58
CA SER A 169 -7.45 -11.77 -23.63
C SER A 169 -6.75 -11.24 -22.38
N GLY A 170 -5.79 -10.32 -22.54
CA GLY A 170 -5.09 -9.71 -21.42
C GLY A 170 -6.00 -8.78 -20.61
N ALA A 171 -6.93 -8.06 -21.26
CA ALA A 171 -7.94 -7.26 -20.57
C ALA A 171 -8.85 -8.14 -19.71
N ALA A 172 -9.30 -9.28 -20.24
CA ALA A 172 -10.14 -10.21 -19.51
C ALA A 172 -9.45 -10.73 -18.24
N GLU A 173 -8.17 -11.11 -18.32
CA GLU A 173 -7.40 -11.56 -17.17
C GLU A 173 -7.26 -10.49 -16.07
N GLN A 174 -7.12 -9.22 -16.45
CA GLN A 174 -7.05 -8.11 -15.49
C GLN A 174 -8.41 -7.87 -14.82
N TYR A 175 -9.51 -7.96 -15.57
CA TYR A 175 -10.85 -7.89 -14.98
C TYR A 175 -11.15 -9.08 -14.05
N GLU A 176 -10.70 -10.30 -14.37
CA GLU A 176 -10.82 -11.45 -13.45
C GLU A 176 -10.04 -11.24 -12.14
N LYS A 177 -8.81 -10.68 -12.22
CA LYS A 177 -8.05 -10.27 -11.04
C LYS A 177 -8.83 -9.24 -10.21
N ALA A 178 -9.37 -8.20 -10.86
CA ALA A 178 -10.18 -7.20 -10.18
C ALA A 178 -11.43 -7.82 -9.50
N ALA A 179 -12.12 -8.75 -10.16
CA ALA A 179 -13.27 -9.44 -9.60
C ALA A 179 -12.89 -10.30 -8.39
N SER A 180 -11.83 -11.10 -8.50
CA SER A 180 -11.40 -12.03 -7.43
C SER A 180 -10.88 -11.35 -6.16
N MET A 181 -10.39 -10.12 -6.26
CA MET A 181 -9.89 -9.34 -5.12
C MET A 181 -11.00 -8.55 -4.40
N SER A 182 -12.17 -8.39 -5.02
CA SER A 182 -13.27 -7.62 -4.48
C SER A 182 -14.14 -8.46 -3.53
N ASN A 183 -14.69 -7.81 -2.52
CA ASN A 183 -15.68 -8.39 -1.61
C ASN A 183 -17.11 -7.85 -1.86
N GLN A 184 -17.28 -6.95 -2.85
CA GLN A 184 -18.57 -6.33 -3.14
C GLN A 184 -19.25 -7.08 -4.30
N PRO A 185 -20.42 -7.71 -4.12
CA PRO A 185 -21.09 -8.50 -5.16
C PRO A 185 -21.34 -7.75 -6.47
N SER A 186 -21.63 -6.44 -6.40
CA SER A 186 -21.78 -5.57 -7.58
C SER A 186 -20.47 -5.40 -8.35
N VAL A 187 -19.37 -5.13 -7.66
CA VAL A 187 -18.05 -4.99 -8.28
C VAL A 187 -17.57 -6.33 -8.88
N ILE A 188 -17.79 -7.44 -8.16
CA ILE A 188 -17.47 -8.79 -8.64
C ILE A 188 -18.22 -9.07 -9.94
N GLY A 189 -19.54 -8.90 -9.93
CA GLY A 189 -20.39 -9.14 -11.10
C GLY A 189 -19.99 -8.27 -12.30
N LYS A 190 -19.73 -6.99 -12.05
CA LYS A 190 -19.34 -6.02 -13.08
C LYS A 190 -18.06 -6.47 -13.80
N TYR A 191 -17.03 -6.79 -13.03
CA TYR A 191 -15.74 -7.18 -13.63
C TYR A 191 -15.76 -8.60 -14.20
N LYS A 192 -16.56 -9.53 -13.66
CA LYS A 192 -16.83 -10.80 -14.35
C LYS A 192 -17.50 -10.58 -15.70
N LEU A 193 -18.48 -9.68 -15.78
CA LEU A 193 -19.16 -9.36 -17.03
C LEU A 193 -18.18 -8.78 -18.05
N TYR A 194 -17.36 -7.81 -17.64
CA TYR A 194 -16.35 -7.21 -18.52
C TYR A 194 -15.29 -8.21 -18.96
N ALA A 195 -14.86 -9.12 -18.09
CA ALA A 195 -13.98 -10.23 -18.45
C ALA A 195 -14.63 -11.16 -19.49
N ALA A 196 -15.90 -11.55 -19.29
CA ALA A 196 -16.63 -12.41 -20.21
C ALA A 196 -16.78 -11.81 -21.60
N MET A 197 -17.08 -10.50 -21.68
CA MET A 197 -17.17 -9.76 -22.93
C MET A 197 -15.82 -9.65 -23.65
N ASN A 198 -14.72 -9.52 -22.90
CA ASN A 198 -13.39 -9.48 -23.46
C ASN A 198 -12.92 -10.86 -23.95
N TYR A 199 -13.24 -11.93 -23.23
CA TYR A 199 -13.01 -13.29 -23.73
C TYR A 199 -13.82 -13.60 -24.98
N GLU A 200 -15.06 -13.11 -25.08
CA GLU A 200 -15.89 -13.21 -26.29
C GLU A 200 -15.18 -12.53 -27.48
N LYS A 201 -14.71 -11.29 -27.32
CA LYS A 201 -13.94 -10.57 -28.36
C LYS A 201 -12.60 -11.26 -28.70
N ALA A 202 -12.00 -11.96 -27.74
CA ALA A 202 -10.81 -12.77 -27.93
C ALA A 202 -11.09 -14.15 -28.56
N ASN A 203 -12.34 -14.46 -28.94
CA ASN A 203 -12.80 -15.77 -29.40
C ASN A 203 -12.62 -16.91 -28.39
N ASN A 204 -12.39 -16.60 -27.11
CA ASN A 204 -12.34 -17.59 -26.04
C ASN A 204 -13.75 -17.86 -25.48
N LYS A 205 -14.52 -18.62 -26.26
CA LYS A 205 -15.93 -18.91 -25.93
C LYS A 205 -16.08 -19.67 -24.62
N GLU A 206 -15.18 -20.60 -24.32
CA GLU A 206 -15.22 -21.43 -23.11
C GLU A 206 -15.15 -20.58 -21.84
N LYS A 207 -14.13 -19.71 -21.73
CA LYS A 207 -14.00 -18.83 -20.56
C LYS A 207 -15.13 -17.80 -20.49
N SER A 208 -15.56 -17.27 -21.64
CA SER A 208 -16.67 -16.32 -21.72
C SER A 208 -17.98 -16.94 -21.21
N GLU A 209 -18.33 -18.14 -21.70
CA GLU A 209 -19.50 -18.88 -21.25
C GLU A 209 -19.45 -19.14 -19.73
N LYS A 210 -18.31 -19.64 -19.23
CA LYS A 210 -18.13 -19.92 -17.81
C LYS A 210 -18.46 -18.71 -16.95
N LEU A 211 -17.89 -17.55 -17.27
CA LEU A 211 -18.12 -16.32 -16.51
C LEU A 211 -19.57 -15.83 -16.60
N TYR A 212 -20.22 -15.91 -17.78
CA TYR A 212 -21.64 -15.58 -17.89
C TYR A 212 -22.51 -16.48 -17.01
N ARG A 213 -22.24 -17.79 -16.97
CA ARG A 213 -22.98 -18.74 -16.10
C ARG A 213 -22.73 -18.44 -14.62
N GLU A 214 -21.51 -18.13 -14.23
CA GLU A 214 -21.18 -17.73 -12.85
C GLU A 214 -21.93 -16.45 -12.43
N ILE A 215 -22.13 -15.49 -13.34
CA ILE A 215 -22.92 -14.28 -13.06
C ILE A 215 -24.39 -14.64 -12.84
N ILE A 216 -24.95 -15.52 -13.68
CA ILE A 216 -26.36 -15.95 -13.58
C ILE A 216 -26.63 -16.70 -12.27
N GLN A 217 -25.68 -17.50 -11.80
CA GLN A 217 -25.80 -18.31 -10.58
C GLN A 217 -25.39 -17.56 -9.30
N GLY A 218 -24.71 -16.42 -9.43
CA GLY A 218 -24.15 -15.65 -8.32
C GLY A 218 -25.11 -14.61 -7.74
N GLU A 219 -24.58 -13.77 -6.83
CA GLU A 219 -25.33 -12.71 -6.14
C GLU A 219 -25.49 -11.42 -6.98
N SER A 220 -24.94 -11.37 -8.19
CA SER A 220 -24.86 -10.17 -9.02
C SER A 220 -26.09 -10.01 -9.93
N ALA A 221 -27.28 -9.93 -9.32
CA ALA A 221 -28.57 -9.89 -10.02
C ALA A 221 -28.66 -8.82 -11.11
N GLU A 222 -27.98 -7.68 -10.91
CA GLU A 222 -27.96 -6.55 -11.84
C GLU A 222 -27.35 -6.87 -13.21
N PHE A 223 -26.51 -7.91 -13.35
CA PHE A 223 -25.85 -8.27 -14.61
C PHE A 223 -26.39 -9.56 -15.25
N VAL A 224 -27.42 -10.17 -14.67
CA VAL A 224 -27.98 -11.45 -15.14
C VAL A 224 -28.55 -11.32 -16.55
N ALA A 225 -29.20 -10.19 -16.87
CA ALA A 225 -29.78 -9.97 -18.19
C ALA A 225 -28.71 -9.86 -19.28
N GLU A 226 -27.64 -9.13 -19.03
CA GLU A 226 -26.48 -8.98 -19.91
C GLU A 226 -25.75 -10.31 -20.08
N ALA A 227 -25.59 -11.09 -19.00
CA ALA A 227 -24.97 -12.41 -19.06
C ALA A 227 -25.77 -13.40 -19.89
N LYS A 228 -27.10 -13.45 -19.73
CA LYS A 228 -28.01 -14.24 -20.59
C LYS A 228 -27.88 -13.82 -22.06
N SER A 229 -27.87 -12.52 -22.32
CA SER A 229 -27.67 -11.99 -23.68
C SER A 229 -26.31 -12.40 -24.26
N GLY A 230 -25.26 -12.45 -23.42
CA GLY A 230 -23.94 -12.97 -23.78
C GLY A 230 -23.98 -14.43 -24.20
N LEU A 231 -24.64 -15.29 -23.43
CA LEU A 231 -24.83 -16.70 -23.79
C LEU A 231 -25.57 -16.86 -25.13
N THR A 232 -26.61 -16.06 -25.40
CA THR A 232 -27.29 -16.06 -26.69
C THR A 232 -26.35 -15.70 -27.85
N ARG A 233 -25.50 -14.66 -27.69
CA ARG A 233 -24.51 -14.28 -28.73
C ARG A 233 -23.50 -15.39 -29.00
N LEU A 234 -23.15 -16.17 -27.97
CA LEU A 234 -22.27 -17.34 -28.11
C LEU A 234 -22.94 -18.55 -28.76
N GLY A 235 -24.28 -18.55 -28.88
CA GLY A 235 -25.07 -19.69 -29.36
C GLY A 235 -25.34 -20.75 -28.28
N MET A 236 -25.23 -20.38 -27.00
CA MET A 236 -25.41 -21.28 -25.86
C MET A 236 -26.87 -21.33 -25.41
N ILE A 237 -27.30 -22.51 -24.95
CA ILE A 237 -28.62 -22.69 -24.34
C ILE A 237 -28.61 -22.02 -22.96
N ILE A 238 -29.65 -21.19 -22.72
CA ILE A 238 -29.94 -20.59 -21.43
C ILE A 238 -30.92 -21.52 -20.72
N GLU A 239 -30.47 -22.12 -19.63
CA GLU A 239 -31.30 -22.92 -18.72
C GLU A 239 -31.85 -22.04 -17.58
#